data_AF-A0A1H2WD15-F1
#
_entry.id   AF-A0A1H2WD15-F1
#
_cell.length_a   1.000
_cell.length_b   1.000
_cell.length_c   1.000
_cell.angle_alpha   90.00
_cell.angle_beta   90.00
_cell.angle_gamma   90.00
#
_symmetry.space_group_name_H-M   'P 1'
#
loop_
_entity.id
_entity.type
_entity.pdbx_description
1 polymer ?
#
loop_
_entity_poly.entity_id
_entity_poly.type
_entity_poly.pdbx_seq_one_letter_code
_entity_poly.pdbx_strand_id
1 'polypeptide(L)'
;MLPNKFLQKAARLKFAKSTMCVHTCTAYPEENQKIFYNTHPAIIKQEVFDKVQEIRQQRHRRTATGKSSPFSGLVFCADCRQKLYYSTTNYFEKRQDFFICSTHRTNKDKCSGHYIRAVVLEDLVWKHMKEVISFVSQYEAHFRVEMEQKLRLQSEETIKVYKKRLAQAEKRIGELDRLFIKIYEDNAKGNLSDERFAMMSKTYEDETSRRSLKLKS
;
A
#
# COMPACT_ATOMS: atom_id res chain seq x y z
N MET A 1 2.65 7.86 -1.62
CA MET A 1 2.20 6.61 -0.97
C MET A 1 3.43 5.83 -0.54
N LEU A 2 3.86 5.97 0.71
CA LEU A 2 5.01 5.24 1.24
C LEU A 2 4.62 3.77 1.46
N PRO A 3 5.41 2.79 0.99
CA PRO A 3 5.12 1.38 1.23
C PRO A 3 5.22 1.09 2.73
N ASN A 4 4.07 0.73 3.31
CA ASN A 4 3.91 0.33 4.70
C ASN A 4 4.66 -0.99 4.94
N LYS A 5 5.87 -0.91 5.51
CA LYS A 5 6.63 -2.06 5.97
C LYS A 5 7.09 -1.81 7.40
N PHE A 6 6.53 -2.56 8.34
CA PHE A 6 6.87 -2.52 9.76
C PHE A 6 7.49 -3.86 10.14
N LEU A 7 8.62 -4.20 9.54
CA LEU A 7 9.58 -5.06 10.22
C LEU A 7 10.91 -4.33 10.28
N GLN A 8 11.35 -4.15 11.53
CA GLN A 8 12.52 -3.40 12.01
C GLN A 8 12.41 -1.88 12.02
N LYS A 9 11.25 -1.31 12.39
CA LYS A 9 11.24 0.08 12.87
C LYS A 9 11.66 0.12 14.34
N ALA A 10 12.97 0.17 14.60
CA ALA A 10 13.44 0.98 15.72
C ALA A 10 13.43 2.43 15.22
N ALA A 11 12.26 3.08 15.24
CA ALA A 11 12.19 4.52 15.04
C ALA A 11 12.75 5.18 16.31
N ARG A 12 14.08 5.20 16.44
CA ARG A 12 14.73 6.10 17.39
C ARG A 12 14.68 7.49 16.76
N LEU A 13 13.51 8.12 16.87
CA LEU A 13 13.35 9.53 16.60
C LEU A 13 14.33 10.25 17.53
N LYS A 14 15.40 10.83 16.98
CA LYS A 14 16.19 11.81 17.72
C LYS A 14 15.31 13.05 17.84
N PHE A 15 14.53 13.12 18.92
CA PHE A 15 13.78 14.32 19.26
C PHE A 15 14.80 15.39 19.67
N ALA A 16 14.94 16.44 18.87
CA ALA A 16 15.58 17.66 19.34
C ALA A 16 14.64 18.26 20.42
N LYS A 17 15.18 18.54 21.61
CA LYS A 17 14.43 19.25 22.65
C LYS A 17 14.23 20.68 22.16
N SER A 18 13.04 21.05 21.71
CA SER A 18 12.69 22.46 21.55
C SER A 18 12.33 23.02 22.92
N THR A 19 13.17 23.91 23.42
CA THR A 19 12.89 24.80 24.54
C THR A 19 11.77 25.75 24.15
N MET A 20 10.52 25.34 24.36
CA MET A 20 9.34 26.18 24.68
C MET A 20 8.07 25.34 24.49
N CYS A 21 7.22 25.32 25.53
CA CYS A 21 5.86 24.79 25.44
C CYS A 21 5.06 25.58 24.40
N VAL A 22 4.77 24.94 23.26
CA VAL A 22 3.67 25.34 22.39
C VAL A 22 2.78 24.11 22.24
N HIS A 23 1.49 24.25 22.56
CA HIS A 23 0.47 23.20 22.45
C HIS A 23 0.13 22.84 20.99
N THR A 24 1.13 22.78 20.11
CA THR A 24 1.03 22.34 18.73
C THR A 24 2.15 21.34 18.48
N CYS A 25 1.80 20.05 18.46
CA CYS A 25 2.74 19.01 18.01
C CYS A 25 3.03 19.22 16.52
N THR A 26 4.10 19.94 16.21
CA THR A 26 4.59 20.07 14.83
C THR A 26 5.24 18.74 14.43
N ALA A 27 4.73 18.15 13.34
CA ALA A 27 5.29 16.92 12.79
C ALA A 27 6.73 17.18 12.32
N TYR A 28 7.64 16.25 12.62
CA TYR A 28 9.04 16.35 12.18
C TYR A 28 9.13 16.27 10.65
N PRO A 29 9.89 17.16 9.97
CA PRO A 29 9.98 17.19 8.52
C PRO A 29 10.36 15.81 7.93
N GLU A 30 9.66 15.38 6.88
CA GLU A 30 9.87 14.05 6.27
C GLU A 30 11.34 13.84 5.81
N GLU A 31 11.99 14.91 5.35
CA GLU A 31 13.39 14.90 4.88
C GLU A 31 14.38 14.41 5.93
N ASN A 32 14.08 14.65 7.21
CA ASN A 32 14.95 14.27 8.31
C ASN A 32 14.59 12.90 8.92
N GLN A 33 13.50 12.28 8.47
CA GLN A 33 13.08 10.96 8.94
C GLN A 33 13.93 9.87 8.27
N LYS A 34 14.82 9.23 9.03
CA LYS A 34 15.64 8.12 8.54
C LYS A 34 15.09 6.78 9.04
N ILE A 35 14.77 5.87 8.11
CA ILE A 35 14.31 4.50 8.40
C ILE A 35 15.48 3.55 8.14
N PHE A 36 15.94 2.88 9.18
CA PHE A 36 16.99 1.87 9.12
C PHE A 36 16.37 0.47 9.08
N TYR A 37 16.91 -0.39 8.23
CA TYR A 37 16.46 -1.77 8.06
C TYR A 37 17.54 -2.72 8.62
N ASN A 38 17.14 -3.87 9.12
CA ASN A 38 17.99 -5.01 9.53
C ASN A 38 19.02 -4.75 10.63
N THR A 39 18.75 -3.80 11.53
CA THR A 39 19.63 -3.53 12.69
C THR A 39 19.56 -4.62 13.76
N HIS A 40 18.43 -5.34 13.84
CA HIS A 40 18.19 -6.39 14.83
C HIS A 40 17.55 -7.62 14.17
N PRO A 41 17.77 -8.83 14.72
CA PRO A 41 17.11 -10.03 14.22
C PRO A 41 15.59 -9.85 14.27
N ALA A 42 14.92 -10.22 13.18
CA ALA A 42 13.48 -10.05 13.06
C ALA A 42 12.75 -11.02 13.99
N ILE A 43 11.86 -10.49 14.83
CA ILE A 43 11.04 -11.29 15.76
C ILE A 43 9.96 -12.07 14.99
N ILE A 44 9.43 -11.49 13.91
CA ILE A 44 8.34 -12.05 13.11
C ILE A 44 8.80 -12.11 11.65
N LYS A 45 8.43 -13.18 10.94
CA LYS A 45 8.68 -13.32 9.50
C LYS A 45 7.95 -12.24 8.69
N GLN A 46 8.58 -11.79 7.60
CA GLN A 46 8.04 -10.75 6.73
C GLN A 46 6.64 -11.07 6.19
N GLU A 47 6.44 -12.30 5.72
CA GLU A 47 5.15 -12.74 5.18
C GLU A 47 4.00 -12.66 6.19
N VAL A 48 4.25 -13.05 7.44
CA VAL A 48 3.24 -13.02 8.51
C VAL A 48 2.90 -11.57 8.84
N PHE A 49 3.93 -10.73 8.92
CA PHE A 49 3.75 -9.32 9.19
C PHE A 49 2.94 -8.61 8.09
N ASP A 50 3.24 -8.90 6.82
CA ASP A 50 2.54 -8.32 5.68
C ASP A 50 1.06 -8.75 5.66
N LYS A 51 0.76 -10.02 5.94
CA LYS A 51 -0.61 -10.51 6.13
C LYS A 51 -1.35 -9.76 7.25
N VAL A 52 -0.70 -9.53 8.39
CA VAL A 52 -1.31 -8.77 9.50
C VAL A 52 -1.57 -7.32 9.10
N GLN A 53 -0.70 -6.69 8.30
CA GLN A 53 -0.96 -5.35 7.78
C GLN A 53 -2.15 -5.32 6.83
N GLU A 54 -2.30 -6.31 5.97
CA GLU A 54 -3.46 -6.44 5.09
C GLU A 54 -4.76 -6.58 5.89
N ILE A 55 -4.79 -7.45 6.90
CA ILE A 55 -5.92 -7.59 7.83
C ILE A 55 -6.23 -6.26 8.53
N ARG A 56 -5.21 -5.52 8.94
CA ARG A 56 -5.38 -4.19 9.57
C ARG A 56 -5.99 -3.16 8.62
N GLN A 57 -5.66 -3.20 7.33
CA GLN A 57 -6.25 -2.29 6.33
C GLN A 57 -7.72 -2.60 6.08
N GLN A 58 -8.11 -3.87 6.13
CA GLN A 58 -9.49 -4.31 5.97
C GLN A 58 -10.35 -4.10 7.23
N ARG A 59 -9.73 -3.86 8.38
CA ARG A 59 -10.44 -3.70 9.65
C ARG A 59 -11.37 -2.48 9.63
N HIS A 60 -12.68 -2.73 9.70
CA HIS A 60 -13.67 -1.68 9.86
C HIS A 60 -13.66 -1.11 11.29
N ARG A 61 -13.81 0.22 11.38
CA ARG A 61 -14.02 0.89 12.67
C ARG A 61 -15.38 0.47 13.22
N ARG A 62 -15.41 -0.06 14.44
CA ARG A 62 -16.66 -0.36 15.15
C ARG A 62 -17.39 0.96 15.46
N THR A 63 -18.66 1.02 15.12
CA THR A 63 -19.55 2.14 15.46
C THR A 63 -19.92 2.07 16.95
N ALA A 64 -20.12 3.22 17.61
CA ALA A 64 -20.56 3.27 19.02
C ALA A 64 -21.88 2.52 19.27
N THR A 65 -22.75 2.46 18.26
CA THR A 65 -24.03 1.74 18.21
C THR A 65 -23.86 0.22 18.24
N GLY A 66 -22.66 -0.33 18.00
CA GLY A 66 -22.42 -1.77 17.89
C GLY A 66 -22.92 -2.43 16.60
N LYS A 67 -23.84 -1.77 15.86
CA LYS A 67 -24.33 -2.21 14.55
C LYS A 67 -23.29 -1.95 13.46
N SER A 68 -23.01 -2.96 12.64
CA SER A 68 -22.14 -2.87 11.46
C SER A 68 -22.72 -3.64 10.29
N SER A 69 -22.70 -3.04 9.10
CA SER A 69 -23.06 -3.74 7.85
C SER A 69 -21.85 -4.44 7.22
N PRO A 70 -22.03 -5.62 6.59
CA PRO A 70 -20.98 -6.32 5.84
C PRO A 70 -20.38 -5.50 4.69
N PHE A 71 -21.14 -4.55 4.14
CA PHE A 71 -20.71 -3.73 3.01
C PHE A 71 -19.98 -2.44 3.42
N SER A 72 -19.76 -2.23 4.72
CA SER A 72 -19.05 -1.06 5.21
C SER A 72 -17.66 -0.95 4.57
N GLY A 73 -17.36 0.18 3.92
CA GLY A 73 -16.06 0.41 3.29
C GLY A 73 -15.83 -0.30 1.94
N LEU A 74 -16.80 -1.07 1.44
CA LEU A 74 -16.77 -1.69 0.11
C LEU A 74 -17.57 -0.91 -0.94
N VAL A 75 -18.56 -0.11 -0.51
CA VAL A 75 -19.42 0.65 -1.43
C VAL A 75 -18.83 2.03 -1.72
N PHE A 76 -18.79 2.39 -3.01
CA PHE A 76 -18.30 3.67 -3.50
C PHE A 76 -19.39 4.41 -4.28
N CYS A 77 -19.33 5.74 -4.23
CA CYS A 77 -20.18 6.60 -5.04
C CYS A 77 -19.71 6.58 -6.49
N ALA A 78 -20.63 6.50 -7.46
CA ALA A 78 -20.31 6.50 -8.88
C ALA A 78 -19.64 7.83 -9.32
N ASP A 79 -20.19 8.95 -8.87
CA ASP A 79 -19.75 10.28 -9.34
C ASP A 79 -18.43 10.74 -8.71
N CYS A 80 -18.39 10.84 -7.39
CA CYS A 80 -17.20 11.35 -6.69
C CYS A 80 -16.14 10.28 -6.37
N ARG A 81 -16.43 8.99 -6.64
CA ARG A 81 -15.57 7.83 -6.33
C ARG A 81 -15.14 7.71 -4.88
N GLN A 82 -15.75 8.48 -3.97
CA GLN A 82 -15.52 8.38 -2.55
C GLN A 82 -16.39 7.30 -1.92
N LYS A 83 -15.96 6.82 -0.75
CA LYS A 83 -16.66 5.77 -0.01
C LYS A 83 -18.03 6.27 0.48
N LEU A 84 -18.99 5.36 0.53
CA LEU A 84 -20.27 5.58 1.20
C LEU A 84 -20.14 5.18 2.68
N TYR A 85 -20.67 6.01 3.58
CA TYR A 85 -20.70 5.75 5.01
C TYR A 85 -22.01 5.06 5.41
N TYR A 86 -21.88 4.00 6.21
CA TYR A 86 -23.01 3.36 6.86
C TYR A 86 -23.51 4.22 8.02
N SER A 87 -24.76 4.68 7.93
CA SER A 87 -25.44 5.50 8.93
C SER A 87 -26.52 4.66 9.61
N THR A 88 -26.40 4.51 10.93
CA THR A 88 -27.33 3.75 11.76
C THR A 88 -27.49 4.45 13.11
N THR A 89 -28.63 4.24 13.76
CA THR A 89 -28.90 4.72 15.12
C THR A 89 -29.50 3.58 15.95
N ASN A 90 -29.51 3.72 17.28
CA ASN A 90 -30.10 2.71 18.16
C ASN A 90 -31.61 2.55 17.91
N TYR A 91 -32.30 3.65 17.62
CA TYR A 91 -33.75 3.69 17.39
C TYR A 91 -34.16 3.24 15.98
N PHE A 92 -33.23 3.23 15.02
CA PHE A 92 -33.54 2.75 13.67
C PHE A 92 -33.71 1.23 13.67
N GLU A 93 -34.81 0.80 13.06
CA GLU A 93 -34.96 -0.57 12.63
C GLU A 93 -33.98 -0.90 11.51
N LYS A 94 -33.61 -2.18 11.37
CA LYS A 94 -32.64 -2.63 10.34
C LYS A 94 -33.02 -2.18 8.92
N ARG A 95 -34.33 -2.08 8.62
CA ARG A 95 -34.85 -1.62 7.31
C ARG A 95 -34.59 -0.14 7.02
N GLN A 96 -34.31 0.65 8.06
CA GLN A 96 -34.08 2.08 7.96
C GLN A 96 -32.59 2.42 7.84
N ASP A 97 -31.68 1.46 8.06
CA ASP A 97 -30.25 1.70 7.88
C ASP A 97 -29.93 2.03 6.41
N PHE A 98 -29.00 2.98 6.20
CA PHE A 98 -28.64 3.43 4.87
C PHE A 98 -27.16 3.80 4.75
N PHE A 99 -26.70 3.83 3.52
CA PHE A 99 -25.40 4.30 3.10
C PHE A 99 -25.53 5.68 2.46
N ILE A 100 -24.68 6.63 2.86
CA ILE A 100 -24.66 8.01 2.34
C ILE A 100 -23.27 8.40 1.88
N CYS A 101 -23.20 9.20 0.81
CA CYS A 101 -21.92 9.60 0.25
C CYS A 101 -21.12 10.45 1.25
N SER A 102 -19.85 10.08 1.48
CA SER A 102 -18.97 10.81 2.39
C SER A 102 -18.76 12.26 1.96
N THR A 103 -18.50 12.50 0.67
CA THR A 103 -18.31 13.83 0.11
C THR A 103 -19.54 14.69 0.31
N HIS A 104 -20.73 14.17 -0.02
CA HIS A 104 -21.99 14.91 0.14
C HIS A 104 -22.27 15.25 1.61
N ARG A 105 -21.99 14.31 2.54
CA ARG A 105 -22.18 14.52 3.97
C ARG A 105 -21.31 15.65 4.53
N THR A 106 -20.09 15.83 4.01
CA THR A 106 -19.17 16.88 4.47
C THR A 106 -19.35 18.18 3.68
N ASN A 107 -19.46 18.10 2.35
CA ASN A 107 -19.54 19.22 1.43
C ASN A 107 -20.64 18.96 0.40
N LYS A 108 -21.79 19.62 0.57
CA LYS A 108 -22.97 19.41 -0.29
C LYS A 108 -22.73 19.81 -1.74
N ASP A 109 -21.82 20.75 -2.00
CA ASP A 109 -21.59 21.30 -3.34
C ASP A 109 -20.74 20.39 -4.25
N LYS A 110 -19.98 19.45 -3.66
CA LYS A 110 -19.02 18.61 -4.40
C LYS A 110 -19.62 17.31 -4.95
N CYS A 111 -20.78 16.91 -4.44
CA CYS A 111 -21.46 15.68 -4.85
C CYS A 111 -22.95 15.80 -4.53
N SER A 112 -23.81 15.31 -5.40
CA SER A 112 -25.24 15.20 -5.16
C SER A 112 -25.54 14.22 -4.01
N GLY A 113 -26.76 14.28 -3.48
CA GLY A 113 -27.21 13.52 -2.32
C GLY A 113 -27.39 12.01 -2.56
N HIS A 114 -26.34 11.32 -2.99
CA HIS A 114 -26.38 9.88 -3.19
C HIS A 114 -26.51 9.14 -1.87
N TYR A 115 -27.60 8.38 -1.76
CA TYR A 115 -27.82 7.45 -0.68
C TYR A 115 -28.49 6.17 -1.20
N ILE A 116 -28.27 5.08 -0.50
CA ILE A 116 -28.90 3.78 -0.77
C ILE A 116 -29.23 3.09 0.55
N ARG A 117 -30.41 2.48 0.67
CA ARG A 117 -30.79 1.72 1.87
C ARG A 117 -29.98 0.43 1.95
N ALA A 118 -29.60 0.03 3.16
CA ALA A 118 -28.81 -1.18 3.39
C ALA A 118 -29.56 -2.44 2.92
N VAL A 119 -30.88 -2.52 3.15
CA VAL A 119 -31.71 -3.67 2.70
C VAL A 119 -31.75 -3.78 1.18
N VAL A 120 -31.90 -2.65 0.47
CA VAL A 120 -31.92 -2.66 -1.00
C VAL A 120 -30.57 -3.11 -1.55
N LEU A 121 -29.47 -2.68 -0.91
CA LEU A 121 -28.13 -3.11 -1.27
C LEU A 121 -27.94 -4.62 -1.00
N GLU A 122 -28.37 -5.12 0.15
CA GLU A 122 -28.37 -6.55 0.49
C GLU A 122 -29.09 -7.38 -0.57
N ASP A 123 -30.31 -6.97 -0.94
CA ASP A 123 -31.13 -7.67 -1.92
C ASP A 123 -30.52 -7.66 -3.32
N LEU A 124 -29.95 -6.53 -3.74
CA LEU A 124 -29.33 -6.42 -5.06
C LEU A 124 -28.08 -7.29 -5.17
N VAL A 125 -27.22 -7.28 -4.14
CA VAL A 125 -26.05 -8.14 -4.08
C VAL A 125 -26.47 -9.61 -4.07
N TRP A 126 -27.49 -9.96 -3.28
CA TRP A 126 -28.01 -11.32 -3.20
C TRP A 126 -28.55 -11.84 -4.54
N LYS A 127 -29.33 -11.01 -5.25
CA LYS A 127 -29.82 -11.35 -6.60
C LYS A 127 -28.68 -11.58 -7.58
N HIS A 128 -27.72 -10.66 -7.61
CA HIS A 128 -26.55 -10.79 -8.48
C HIS A 128 -25.73 -12.05 -8.14
N MET A 129 -25.55 -12.37 -6.85
CA MET A 129 -24.87 -13.61 -6.45
C MET A 129 -25.60 -14.85 -6.96
N LYS A 130 -26.94 -14.89 -6.86
CA LYS A 130 -27.74 -16.00 -7.41
C LYS A 130 -27.60 -16.12 -8.91
N GLU A 131 -27.64 -15.00 -9.64
CA GLU A 131 -27.46 -14.97 -11.09
C GLU A 131 -26.08 -15.52 -11.47
N VAL A 132 -25.00 -15.05 -10.82
CA VAL A 132 -23.65 -15.54 -11.05
C VAL A 132 -23.53 -17.04 -10.73
N ILE A 133 -24.07 -17.50 -9.60
CA ILE A 133 -24.04 -18.93 -9.25
C ILE A 133 -24.79 -19.75 -10.30
N SER A 134 -25.98 -19.30 -10.72
CA SER A 134 -26.76 -19.99 -11.75
C SER A 134 -26.03 -20.08 -13.08
N PHE A 135 -25.34 -19.00 -13.47
CA PHE A 135 -24.54 -18.95 -14.68
C PHE A 135 -23.36 -19.92 -14.61
N VAL A 136 -22.62 -19.92 -13.49
CA VAL A 136 -21.48 -20.83 -13.28
C VAL A 136 -21.92 -22.29 -13.28
N SER A 137 -23.06 -22.61 -12.65
CA SER A 137 -23.60 -23.97 -12.64
C SER A 137 -24.06 -24.46 -14.01
N GLN A 138 -24.58 -23.57 -14.86
CA GLN A 138 -25.06 -23.94 -16.20
C GLN A 138 -23.94 -23.97 -17.25
N TYR A 139 -22.94 -23.10 -17.13
CA TYR A 139 -21.89 -22.89 -18.13
C TYR A 139 -20.49 -23.09 -17.55
N GLU A 140 -20.29 -24.16 -16.78
CA GLU A 140 -19.04 -24.38 -16.04
C GLU A 140 -17.80 -24.40 -16.96
N ALA A 141 -17.87 -25.12 -18.10
CA ALA A 141 -16.75 -25.24 -19.02
C ALA A 141 -16.35 -23.89 -19.64
N HIS A 142 -17.33 -23.08 -20.05
CA HIS A 142 -17.09 -21.74 -20.58
C HIS A 142 -16.51 -20.81 -19.53
N PHE A 143 -17.11 -20.81 -18.33
CA PHE A 143 -16.65 -20.00 -17.21
C PHE A 143 -15.22 -20.33 -16.80
N ARG A 144 -14.84 -21.61 -16.80
CA ARG A 144 -13.46 -22.06 -16.52
C ARG A 144 -12.47 -21.47 -17.52
N VAL A 145 -12.75 -21.56 -18.82
CA VAL A 145 -11.86 -21.03 -19.87
C VAL A 145 -11.72 -19.52 -19.75
N GLU A 146 -12.82 -18.78 -19.60
CA GLU A 146 -12.77 -17.33 -19.45
C GLU A 146 -12.01 -16.89 -18.18
N MET A 147 -12.25 -17.56 -17.05
CA MET A 147 -11.54 -17.23 -15.81
C MET A 147 -10.06 -17.57 -15.87
N GLU A 148 -9.69 -18.70 -16.48
CA GLU A 148 -8.30 -19.06 -16.70
C GLU A 148 -7.59 -18.02 -17.57
N GLN A 149 -8.22 -17.60 -18.67
CA GLN A 149 -7.67 -16.53 -19.53
C GLN A 149 -7.51 -15.22 -18.75
N LYS A 150 -8.51 -14.81 -17.98
CA LYS A 150 -8.44 -13.57 -17.19
C LYS A 150 -7.34 -13.62 -16.13
N LEU A 151 -7.22 -14.74 -15.42
CA LEU A 151 -6.15 -14.96 -14.43
C LEU A 151 -4.78 -14.96 -15.09
N ARG A 152 -4.66 -15.58 -16.27
CA ARG A 152 -3.43 -15.57 -17.07
C ARG A 152 -3.04 -14.16 -17.48
N LEU A 153 -3.96 -13.33 -17.98
CA LEU A 153 -3.65 -11.95 -18.34
C LEU A 153 -3.18 -11.12 -17.14
N GLN A 154 -3.85 -11.24 -15.99
CA GLN A 154 -3.43 -10.55 -14.76
C GLN A 154 -2.05 -11.00 -14.27
N SER A 155 -1.78 -12.31 -14.32
CA SER A 155 -0.45 -12.83 -13.97
C SER A 155 0.62 -12.37 -14.96
N GLU A 156 0.33 -12.34 -16.26
CA GLU A 156 1.26 -11.83 -17.27
C GLU A 156 1.56 -10.33 -17.10
N GLU A 157 0.56 -9.50 -16.79
CA GLU A 157 0.76 -8.08 -16.51
C GLU A 157 1.63 -7.85 -15.28
N THR A 158 1.33 -8.54 -14.18
CA THR A 158 2.13 -8.45 -12.95
C THR A 158 3.56 -8.94 -13.20
N ILE A 159 3.75 -10.08 -13.87
CA ILE A 159 5.06 -10.61 -14.26
C ILE A 159 5.82 -9.61 -15.13
N LYS A 160 5.17 -8.96 -16.10
CA LYS A 160 5.79 -7.91 -16.94
C LYS A 160 6.28 -6.73 -16.10
N VAL A 161 5.49 -6.28 -15.12
CA VAL A 161 5.89 -5.20 -14.20
C VAL A 161 7.08 -5.61 -13.35
N TYR A 162 7.06 -6.82 -12.79
CA TYR A 162 8.19 -7.36 -12.01
C TYR A 162 9.46 -7.49 -12.85
N LYS A 163 9.37 -8.05 -14.07
CA LYS A 163 10.49 -8.16 -15.01
C LYS A 163 11.08 -6.81 -15.36
N LYS A 164 10.25 -5.78 -15.62
CA LYS A 164 10.73 -4.42 -15.87
C LYS A 164 11.48 -3.83 -14.68
N ARG A 165 10.99 -4.03 -13.45
CA ARG A 165 11.66 -3.57 -12.23
C ARG A 165 12.98 -4.28 -11.99
N LEU A 166 13.03 -5.58 -12.27
CA LEU A 166 14.25 -6.39 -12.17
C LEU A 166 15.30 -5.92 -13.17
N ALA A 167 14.93 -5.76 -14.44
CA ALA A 167 15.84 -5.24 -15.47
C ALA A 167 16.36 -3.84 -15.16
N GLN A 168 15.52 -2.95 -14.60
CA GLN A 168 15.95 -1.63 -14.15
C GLN A 168 16.95 -1.70 -12.99
N ALA A 169 16.74 -2.60 -12.02
CA ALA A 169 17.65 -2.80 -10.90
C ALA A 169 19.00 -3.35 -11.36
N GLU A 170 19.00 -4.36 -12.23
CA GLU A 170 20.21 -4.95 -12.82
C GLU A 170 21.00 -3.93 -13.64
N LYS A 171 20.33 -3.17 -14.52
CA LYS A 171 20.97 -2.11 -15.30
C LYS A 171 21.70 -1.12 -14.39
N ARG A 172 21.04 -0.71 -13.30
CA ARG A 172 21.61 0.24 -12.37
C ARG A 172 22.79 -0.34 -11.58
N ILE A 173 22.79 -1.63 -11.26
CA ILE A 173 23.96 -2.30 -10.67
C ILE A 173 25.13 -2.28 -11.66
N GLY A 174 24.89 -2.64 -12.93
CA GLY A 174 25.94 -2.58 -13.96
C GLY A 174 26.47 -1.16 -14.22
N GLU A 175 25.64 -0.12 -14.08
CA GLU A 175 26.11 1.28 -14.11
C GLU A 175 27.03 1.62 -12.94
N LEU A 176 26.72 1.14 -11.73
CA LEU A 176 27.56 1.33 -10.55
C LEU A 176 28.91 0.62 -10.71
N ASP A 177 28.93 -0.60 -11.22
CA ASP A 177 30.17 -1.35 -11.46
C ASP A 177 31.09 -0.61 -12.45
N ARG A 178 30.52 -0.04 -13.52
CA ARG A 178 31.29 0.77 -14.48
C ARG A 178 31.85 2.05 -13.87
N LEU A 179 31.06 2.73 -13.04
CA LEU A 179 31.50 3.93 -12.33
C LEU A 179 32.62 3.60 -11.34
N PHE A 180 32.54 2.44 -10.68
CA PHE A 180 33.57 1.98 -9.74
C PHE A 180 34.91 1.73 -10.45
N ILE A 181 34.89 1.04 -11.59
CA ILE A 181 36.09 0.81 -12.43
C ILE A 181 36.72 2.14 -12.84
N LYS A 182 35.91 3.08 -13.33
CA LYS A 182 36.39 4.40 -13.77
C LYS A 182 37.05 5.21 -12.64
N ILE A 183 36.44 5.21 -11.45
CA ILE A 183 36.97 5.93 -10.29
C ILE A 183 38.29 5.33 -9.81
N TYR A 184 38.43 4.00 -9.89
CA TYR A 184 39.71 3.34 -9.61
C TYR A 184 40.80 3.76 -10.59
N GLU A 185 40.50 3.81 -11.89
CA GLU A 185 41.43 4.28 -12.92
C GLU A 185 41.85 5.76 -12.70
N ASP A 186 40.91 6.63 -12.33
CA ASP A 186 41.17 8.05 -12.09
C ASP A 186 42.02 8.25 -10.82
N ASN A 187 41.84 7.41 -9.78
CA ASN A 187 42.71 7.40 -8.60
C ASN A 187 44.14 6.95 -8.95
N ALA A 188 44.27 5.86 -9.73
CA ALA A 188 45.58 5.35 -10.16
C ALA A 188 46.37 6.35 -11.03
N LYS A 189 45.67 7.22 -11.77
CA LYS A 189 46.27 8.32 -12.55
C LYS A 189 46.63 9.55 -11.71
N GLY A 190 46.27 9.58 -10.42
CA GLY A 190 46.50 10.72 -9.52
C GLY A 190 45.55 11.90 -9.74
N ASN A 191 44.47 11.72 -10.52
CA ASN A 191 43.46 12.76 -10.76
C ASN A 191 42.50 12.93 -9.57
N LEU A 192 42.52 11.97 -8.63
CA LEU A 192 41.66 11.93 -7.45
C LEU A 192 42.52 11.75 -6.20
N SER A 193 42.15 12.41 -5.10
CA SER A 193 42.79 12.18 -3.80
C SER A 193 42.26 10.92 -3.13
N ASP A 194 43.13 10.22 -2.39
CA ASP A 194 42.78 8.96 -1.73
C ASP A 194 41.61 9.10 -0.74
N GLU A 195 41.50 10.24 -0.06
CA GLU A 195 40.37 10.54 0.84
C GLU A 195 39.03 10.59 0.08
N ARG A 196 39.04 11.16 -1.13
CA ARG A 196 37.85 11.31 -1.96
C ARG A 196 37.48 9.98 -2.63
N PHE A 197 38.47 9.18 -3.02
CA PHE A 197 38.29 7.80 -3.47
C PHE A 197 37.63 6.94 -2.39
N ALA A 198 38.17 6.95 -1.16
CA ALA A 198 37.63 6.16 -0.04
C ALA A 198 36.16 6.51 0.27
N MET A 199 35.81 7.80 0.21
CA MET A 199 34.43 8.24 0.40
C MET A 199 33.50 7.72 -0.71
N MET A 200 33.89 7.87 -1.98
CA MET A 200 33.06 7.48 -3.12
C MET A 200 32.92 5.96 -3.25
N SER A 201 34.00 5.21 -3.07
CA SER A 201 33.99 3.74 -3.09
C SER A 201 33.03 3.17 -2.05
N LYS A 202 33.08 3.70 -0.81
CA LYS A 202 32.15 3.30 0.25
C LYS A 202 30.69 3.57 -0.11
N THR A 203 30.39 4.72 -0.72
CA THR A 203 29.01 5.04 -1.12
C THR A 203 28.45 4.10 -2.19
N TYR A 204 29.28 3.67 -3.14
CA TYR A 204 28.86 2.74 -4.19
C TYR A 204 28.75 1.31 -3.67
N GLU A 205 29.67 0.85 -2.82
CA GLU A 205 29.58 -0.46 -2.16
C GLU A 205 28.32 -0.57 -1.30
N ASP A 206 27.96 0.48 -0.55
CA ASP A 206 26.72 0.56 0.23
C ASP A 206 25.48 0.51 -0.69
N GLU A 207 25.49 1.23 -1.81
CA GLU A 207 24.39 1.26 -2.78
C GLU A 207 24.20 -0.10 -3.48
N THR A 208 25.31 -0.73 -3.91
CA THR A 208 25.33 -2.06 -4.55
C THR A 208 24.89 -3.14 -3.58
N SER A 209 25.40 -3.15 -2.35
CA SER A 209 24.99 -4.10 -1.30
C SER A 209 23.51 -3.97 -0.95
N ARG A 210 23.01 -2.73 -0.85
CA ARG A 210 21.59 -2.47 -0.59
C ARG A 210 20.69 -2.92 -1.74
N ARG A 211 21.13 -2.80 -3.00
CA ARG A 211 20.34 -3.24 -4.16
C ARG A 211 20.40 -4.76 -4.37
N SER A 212 21.54 -5.39 -4.15
CA SER A 212 21.70 -6.85 -4.27
C SER A 212 20.89 -7.61 -3.21
N LEU A 213 20.81 -7.09 -1.98
CA LEU A 213 19.95 -7.65 -0.93
C LEU A 213 18.46 -7.58 -1.28
N LYS A 214 18.03 -6.54 -2.02
CA LYS A 214 16.65 -6.41 -2.49
C LYS A 214 16.30 -7.32 -3.67
N LEU A 215 17.30 -7.79 -4.43
CA LEU A 215 17.11 -8.74 -5.53
C LEU A 215 17.00 -10.19 -5.03
N LYS A 216 17.61 -10.50 -3.87
CA LYS A 216 17.61 -11.84 -3.26
C LYS A 216 16.43 -12.09 -2.31
N SER A 217 15.64 -11.05 -2.00
CA SER A 217 14.46 -11.07 -1.13
C SER A 217 13.17 -11.03 -1.92
#